data_AF-A0A9W7CJD9-F1
#
_entry.id   AF-A0A9W7CJD9-F1
#
_cell.length_a   1.000
_cell.length_b   1.000
_cell.length_c   1.000
_cell.angle_alpha   90.00
_cell.angle_beta   90.00
_cell.angle_gamma   90.00
#
_symmetry.space_group_name_H-M   'P 1'
#
loop_
_entity.id
_entity.type
_entity.pdbx_description
1 polymer ?
#
loop_
_entity_poly.entity_id
_entity_poly.type
_entity_poly.pdbx_seq_one_letter_code
_entity_poly.pdbx_strand_id
1 'polypeptide(L)'
;MSLVNVLECFSTTPKPSESAASISTNPACQSCLNFFASGSIPSAVAEIGVEGIVEYVVGKKGELEEEKGNEFLEQTFYGRLYKLYCTLHLSLSLTPSSLPSTLTLLNKKINFILNPTPCPLVSFGQTGLNISTITCGSMRYQQSWNGGSVKTATLENDIETSSQKNLENCILSAYKSGINHFETARGYGTSEHQMGVAFKNLFAAGHFKREDVIIQTKVNPKPTQAEFRAEVDKSLEALQIDYIDLFSFHGLNKYNQWDLMFGEVNLYQVAVELKEEGIVRHVGFSTHGASDLISRFIDSKKFEYVNLHYHYFGSYTASGQDGGNANGECVRKARELGMGVFCISPVDKGGALYYPSDVVSKATLDEGLGMVEFGVGWALTKHDTLTIGVAREEDFDEPLFEAACKSTEKIEAVAKVLDKLLEDAHGKEWKETCYQGLPNHFQNETGVSFTNCVHYYNLVNAFGMKFYAQQRENGNKSNRSKWDDSKTGDENRSDWGYVPGMSPLPDVDYSECLKDVSAENLERVTFICQNYSKIIEGEGGVDFRAWKAYPER
;
A
#
# COMPACT_ATOMS: atom_id res chain seq x y z
N MET A 1 13.06 -39.32 14.85
CA MET A 1 14.35 -38.60 14.71
C MET A 1 14.40 -37.54 15.79
N SER A 2 15.49 -37.46 16.57
CA SER A 2 15.67 -36.40 17.57
C SER A 2 16.04 -35.09 16.86
N LEU A 3 15.65 -33.94 17.43
CA LEU A 3 15.96 -32.61 16.89
C LEU A 3 17.48 -32.38 16.71
N VAL A 4 18.30 -33.09 17.49
CA VAL A 4 19.77 -33.13 17.35
C VAL A 4 20.19 -33.54 15.93
N ASN A 5 19.52 -34.52 15.33
CA ASN A 5 19.86 -34.97 13.97
C ASN A 5 19.38 -33.98 12.89
N VAL A 6 18.32 -33.21 13.15
CA VAL A 6 17.85 -32.14 12.26
C VAL A 6 18.78 -30.94 12.34
N LEU A 7 19.26 -30.59 13.54
CA LEU A 7 20.17 -29.47 13.79
C LEU A 7 21.61 -29.76 13.33
N GLU A 8 22.08 -31.02 13.40
CA GLU A 8 23.34 -31.44 12.79
C GLU A 8 23.31 -31.42 11.25
N CYS A 9 22.14 -31.53 10.61
CA CYS A 9 22.01 -31.32 9.17
C CYS A 9 22.26 -29.86 8.76
N PHE A 10 21.89 -28.90 9.63
CA PHE A 10 22.08 -27.46 9.36
C PHE A 10 23.49 -26.97 9.65
N SER A 11 24.28 -27.69 10.47
CA SER A 11 25.67 -27.35 10.76
C SER A 11 26.67 -27.87 9.72
N THR A 12 26.22 -28.75 8.81
CA THR A 12 27.08 -29.43 7.83
C THR A 12 26.90 -28.95 6.38
N THR A 13 26.16 -27.86 6.14
CA THR A 13 26.02 -27.27 4.81
C THR A 13 27.38 -26.82 4.25
N PRO A 14 27.76 -27.20 3.02
CA PRO A 14 29.04 -26.81 2.43
C PRO A 14 29.11 -25.30 2.17
N LYS A 15 30.34 -24.79 2.11
CA LYS A 15 30.65 -23.38 1.76
C LYS A 15 30.04 -22.97 0.40
N PRO A 16 29.88 -21.66 0.11
CA PRO A 16 29.02 -21.12 -0.95
C PRO A 16 29.44 -21.40 -2.41
N SER A 17 30.38 -22.30 -2.66
CA SER A 17 30.88 -22.59 -4.01
C SER A 17 30.14 -23.72 -4.74
N GLU A 18 29.17 -24.38 -4.10
CA GLU A 18 28.42 -25.48 -4.72
C GLU A 18 26.99 -25.07 -5.08
N SER A 19 26.57 -25.35 -6.32
CA SER A 19 25.26 -24.98 -6.87
C SER A 19 24.09 -25.67 -6.15
N ALA A 20 22.91 -25.06 -6.16
CA ALA A 20 21.67 -25.56 -5.55
C ALA A 20 21.30 -27.03 -5.89
N ALA A 21 21.82 -27.58 -7.00
CA ALA A 21 21.65 -28.98 -7.39
C ALA A 21 22.41 -29.99 -6.49
N SER A 22 23.42 -29.59 -5.71
CA SER A 22 24.13 -30.48 -4.78
C SER A 22 23.47 -30.58 -3.40
N ILE A 23 22.64 -29.60 -3.02
CA ILE A 23 21.90 -29.61 -1.75
C ILE A 23 20.75 -30.63 -1.79
N SER A 24 20.12 -30.83 -2.95
CA SER A 24 18.97 -31.75 -3.12
C SER A 24 19.35 -33.23 -3.23
N THR A 25 20.64 -33.57 -3.28
CA THR A 25 21.12 -34.97 -3.35
C THR A 25 21.71 -35.45 -2.03
N ASN A 26 21.82 -34.57 -1.02
CA ASN A 26 22.27 -34.93 0.32
C ASN A 26 21.16 -35.73 1.05
N PRO A 27 21.40 -37.01 1.44
CA PRO A 27 20.41 -37.87 2.08
C PRO A 27 19.82 -37.29 3.38
N ALA A 28 20.57 -36.43 4.05
CA ALA A 28 20.20 -35.81 5.32
C ALA A 28 19.25 -34.60 5.11
N CYS A 29 19.52 -33.77 4.09
CA CYS A 29 18.62 -32.69 3.67
C CYS A 29 17.31 -33.24 3.09
N GLN A 30 17.36 -34.35 2.33
CA GLN A 30 16.17 -34.99 1.79
C GLN A 30 15.28 -35.59 2.89
N SER A 31 15.87 -36.08 3.99
CA SER A 31 15.12 -36.55 5.16
C SER A 31 14.44 -35.41 5.92
N CYS A 32 15.07 -34.24 6.03
CA CYS A 32 14.46 -33.05 6.64
C CYS A 32 13.33 -32.49 5.76
N LEU A 33 13.53 -32.40 4.45
CA LEU A 33 12.48 -31.98 3.50
C LEU A 33 11.27 -32.93 3.54
N ASN A 34 11.50 -34.25 3.59
CA ASN A 34 10.42 -35.23 3.74
C ASN A 34 9.73 -35.16 5.12
N PHE A 35 10.46 -34.79 6.19
CA PHE A 35 9.92 -34.59 7.54
C PHE A 35 8.98 -33.37 7.58
N PHE A 36 9.38 -32.22 7.02
CA PHE A 36 8.51 -31.05 6.94
C PHE A 36 7.36 -31.20 5.93
N ALA A 37 7.57 -31.92 4.82
CA ALA A 37 6.52 -32.23 3.84
C ALA A 37 5.44 -33.20 4.39
N SER A 38 5.73 -33.95 5.45
CA SER A 38 4.79 -34.90 6.07
C SER A 38 3.69 -34.25 6.95
N GLY A 39 3.68 -32.92 7.07
CA GLY A 39 2.59 -32.15 7.73
C GLY A 39 2.37 -32.42 9.21
N SER A 40 3.23 -33.24 9.84
CA SER A 40 3.06 -33.69 11.21
C SER A 40 4.06 -32.96 12.10
N ILE A 41 3.67 -31.85 12.72
CA ILE A 41 4.50 -31.23 13.77
C ILE A 41 4.32 -32.07 15.03
N PRO A 42 5.32 -32.84 15.50
CA PRO A 42 5.16 -33.69 16.67
C PRO A 42 5.26 -32.85 17.94
N SER A 43 4.64 -33.36 19.01
CA SER A 43 4.65 -32.82 20.38
C SER A 43 6.04 -32.46 20.94
N ALA A 44 7.13 -32.88 20.31
CA ALA A 44 8.50 -32.57 20.71
C ALA A 44 8.86 -31.08 20.64
N VAL A 45 8.20 -30.27 19.79
CA VAL A 45 8.42 -28.80 19.77
C VAL A 45 7.87 -28.14 21.05
N ALA A 46 6.96 -28.80 21.77
CA ALA A 46 6.43 -28.32 23.04
C ALA A 46 7.40 -28.52 24.23
N GLU A 47 8.39 -29.42 24.13
CA GLU A 47 9.24 -29.80 25.28
C GLU A 47 10.48 -28.93 25.47
N ILE A 48 10.99 -28.28 24.42
CA ILE A 48 12.23 -27.48 24.52
C ILE A 48 11.96 -26.07 25.07
N GLY A 49 10.70 -25.62 25.00
CA GLY A 49 10.31 -24.26 25.34
C GLY A 49 10.99 -23.23 24.42
N VAL A 50 10.47 -22.02 24.39
CA VAL A 50 11.09 -20.92 23.63
C VAL A 50 12.50 -20.60 24.13
N GLU A 51 12.77 -20.87 25.41
CA GLU A 51 14.06 -20.68 26.09
C GLU A 51 15.23 -21.48 25.47
N GLY A 52 15.03 -22.72 25.00
CA GLY A 52 16.12 -23.46 24.35
C GLY A 52 16.47 -22.94 22.95
N ILE A 53 15.49 -22.36 22.24
CA ILE A 53 15.70 -21.70 20.95
C ILE A 53 16.41 -20.35 21.17
N VAL A 54 16.08 -19.67 22.28
CA VAL A 54 16.70 -18.40 22.72
C VAL A 54 18.21 -18.56 22.87
N GLU A 55 18.66 -19.52 23.68
CA GLU A 55 20.08 -19.68 23.99
C GLU A 55 20.92 -20.03 22.76
N TYR A 56 20.38 -20.85 21.86
CA TYR A 56 21.09 -21.25 20.64
C TYR A 56 21.24 -20.11 19.62
N VAL A 57 20.16 -19.33 19.38
CA VAL A 57 20.18 -18.21 18.43
C VAL A 57 21.10 -17.09 18.94
N VAL A 58 21.06 -16.79 20.25
CA VAL A 58 21.94 -15.79 20.88
C VAL A 58 23.39 -16.26 20.84
N GLY A 59 23.66 -17.53 21.13
CA GLY A 59 25.02 -18.09 21.04
C GLY A 59 25.59 -18.04 19.63
N LYS A 60 24.79 -18.37 18.61
CA LYS A 60 25.23 -18.32 17.20
C LYS A 60 25.40 -16.90 16.66
N LYS A 61 24.62 -15.94 17.15
CA LYS A 61 24.79 -14.52 16.81
C LYS A 61 26.17 -14.03 17.27
N GLY A 62 26.56 -14.31 18.52
CA GLY A 62 27.88 -13.92 19.03
C GLY A 62 29.05 -14.51 18.23
N GLU A 63 28.99 -15.79 17.86
CA GLU A 63 30.03 -16.43 17.05
C GLU A 63 30.14 -15.85 15.62
N LEU A 64 29.01 -15.49 15.00
CA LEU A 64 28.99 -14.96 13.64
C LEU A 64 29.32 -13.46 13.55
N GLU A 65 29.01 -12.69 14.60
CA GLU A 65 29.40 -11.28 14.73
C GLU A 65 30.92 -11.14 14.76
N GLU A 66 31.62 -12.08 15.40
CA GLU A 66 33.09 -12.17 15.39
C GLU A 66 33.67 -12.55 14.02
N GLU A 67 32.99 -13.41 13.24
CA GLU A 67 33.50 -13.90 11.95
C GLU A 67 33.22 -12.99 10.75
N LYS A 68 32.06 -12.30 10.72
CA LYS A 68 31.57 -11.64 9.50
C LYS A 68 31.14 -10.18 9.68
N GLY A 69 31.14 -9.66 10.91
CA GLY A 69 30.74 -8.29 11.24
C GLY A 69 29.22 -8.08 11.30
N ASN A 70 28.79 -7.09 12.10
CA ASN A 70 27.38 -6.81 12.41
C ASN A 70 26.52 -6.48 11.18
N GLU A 71 27.08 -5.73 10.23
CA GLU A 71 26.35 -5.26 9.03
C GLU A 71 25.91 -6.42 8.11
N PHE A 72 26.66 -7.52 8.08
CA PHE A 72 26.35 -8.72 7.29
C PHE A 72 25.22 -9.56 7.89
N LEU A 73 25.06 -9.56 9.22
CA LEU A 73 24.05 -10.35 9.93
C LEU A 73 22.68 -9.68 9.96
N GLU A 74 22.63 -8.34 9.97
CA GLU A 74 21.37 -7.59 9.91
C GLU A 74 20.66 -7.74 8.55
N GLN A 75 21.40 -7.96 7.45
CA GLN A 75 20.87 -8.03 6.08
C GLN A 75 20.70 -9.48 5.54
N THR A 76 20.73 -10.50 6.39
CA THR A 76 20.68 -11.91 5.95
C THR A 76 19.72 -12.77 6.78
N PHE A 77 19.54 -14.02 6.37
CA PHE A 77 18.74 -15.09 7.01
C PHE A 77 18.74 -15.10 8.56
N TYR A 78 19.87 -14.73 9.19
CA TYR A 78 20.00 -14.62 10.64
C TYR A 78 19.26 -13.43 11.25
N GLY A 79 19.19 -12.28 10.59
CA GLY A 79 18.35 -11.15 10.99
C GLY A 79 16.85 -11.51 10.96
N ARG A 80 16.43 -12.29 9.96
CA ARG A 80 15.06 -12.85 9.86
C ARG A 80 14.76 -13.83 11.00
N LEU A 81 15.71 -14.69 11.37
CA LEU A 81 15.62 -15.61 12.52
C LEU A 81 15.62 -14.89 13.88
N TYR A 82 16.36 -13.80 14.03
CA TYR A 82 16.37 -12.98 15.25
C TYR A 82 15.07 -12.18 15.40
N LYS A 83 14.49 -11.69 14.30
CA LYS A 83 13.18 -11.03 14.30
C LYS A 83 12.06 -12.04 14.60
N LEU A 84 12.18 -13.27 14.11
CA LEU A 84 11.35 -14.40 14.47
C LEU A 84 11.39 -14.68 15.99
N TYR A 85 12.58 -14.68 16.58
CA TYR A 85 12.77 -14.78 18.04
C TYR A 85 12.03 -13.67 18.80
N CYS A 86 12.19 -12.40 18.42
CA CYS A 86 11.51 -11.28 19.08
C CYS A 86 9.98 -11.38 18.95
N THR A 87 9.50 -11.83 17.79
CA THR A 87 8.06 -12.00 17.52
C THR A 87 7.46 -13.14 18.33
N LEU A 88 8.16 -14.28 18.44
CA LEU A 88 7.78 -15.41 19.31
C LEU A 88 7.73 -15.01 20.79
N HIS A 89 8.72 -14.28 21.27
CA HIS A 89 8.81 -13.84 22.67
C HIS A 89 7.70 -12.84 23.05
N LEU A 90 7.40 -11.89 22.15
CA LEU A 90 6.29 -10.93 22.35
C LEU A 90 4.91 -11.60 22.27
N SER A 91 4.73 -12.58 21.38
CA SER A 91 3.44 -13.26 21.18
C SER A 91 3.06 -14.17 22.36
N LEU A 92 4.04 -14.75 23.05
CA LEU A 92 3.81 -15.61 24.22
C LEU A 92 3.54 -14.84 25.51
N SER A 93 3.72 -13.51 25.48
CA SER A 93 3.37 -12.61 26.58
C SER A 93 1.89 -12.21 26.57
N LEU A 94 1.14 -12.60 25.53
CA LEU A 94 -0.28 -12.31 25.34
C LEU A 94 -1.13 -13.53 25.73
N THR A 95 -2.29 -13.27 26.35
CA THR A 95 -3.11 -14.27 27.06
C THR A 95 -3.54 -15.49 26.23
N PRO A 96 -3.72 -16.68 26.85
CA PRO A 96 -3.71 -17.98 26.17
C PRO A 96 -4.85 -18.32 25.19
N SER A 97 -5.86 -17.46 25.02
CA SER A 97 -7.10 -17.80 24.30
C SER A 97 -7.02 -17.69 22.77
N SER A 98 -5.93 -17.19 22.19
CA SER A 98 -5.76 -16.91 20.75
C SER A 98 -4.59 -17.66 20.06
N LEU A 99 -3.93 -18.59 20.77
CA LEU A 99 -2.69 -19.24 20.29
C LEU A 99 -2.81 -20.14 19.03
N PRO A 100 -3.92 -20.87 18.74
CA PRO A 100 -3.89 -21.88 17.66
C PRO A 100 -3.76 -21.32 16.23
N SER A 101 -4.52 -20.26 15.90
CA SER A 101 -4.49 -19.65 14.57
C SER A 101 -3.23 -18.80 14.36
N THR A 102 -2.83 -18.06 15.40
CA THR A 102 -1.63 -17.19 15.37
C THR A 102 -0.35 -17.98 15.18
N LEU A 103 -0.16 -19.09 15.89
CA LEU A 103 1.02 -19.96 15.72
C LEU A 103 1.04 -20.63 14.34
N THR A 104 -0.12 -20.99 13.81
CA THR A 104 -0.24 -21.55 12.46
C THR A 104 0.15 -20.53 11.40
N LEU A 105 -0.32 -19.28 11.54
CA LEU A 105 0.01 -18.18 10.63
C LEU A 105 1.51 -17.86 10.70
N LEU A 106 2.06 -17.78 11.91
CA LEU A 106 3.48 -17.55 12.13
C LEU A 106 4.33 -18.64 11.49
N ASN A 107 3.96 -19.92 11.66
CA ASN A 107 4.65 -21.04 11.03
C ASN A 107 4.61 -20.96 9.49
N LYS A 108 3.50 -20.53 8.90
CA LYS A 108 3.40 -20.30 7.45
C LYS A 108 4.32 -19.16 6.99
N LYS A 109 4.33 -18.04 7.70
CA LYS A 109 5.22 -16.90 7.42
C LYS A 109 6.68 -17.31 7.53
N ILE A 110 7.06 -18.06 8.56
CA ILE A 110 8.42 -18.61 8.71
C ILE A 110 8.76 -19.47 7.50
N ASN A 111 7.91 -20.45 7.17
CA ASN A 111 8.17 -21.33 6.04
C ASN A 111 8.34 -20.57 4.73
N PHE A 112 7.57 -19.50 4.50
CA PHE A 112 7.73 -18.63 3.35
C PHE A 112 9.02 -17.81 3.40
N ILE A 113 9.38 -17.23 4.55
CA ILE A 113 10.63 -16.48 4.70
C ILE A 113 11.86 -17.37 4.45
N LEU A 114 11.78 -18.64 4.88
CA LEU A 114 12.83 -19.65 4.66
C LEU A 114 12.80 -20.23 3.23
N ASN A 115 11.62 -20.33 2.62
CA ASN A 115 11.40 -20.90 1.29
C ASN A 115 10.51 -19.96 0.46
N PRO A 116 11.04 -18.80 0.04
CA PRO A 116 10.22 -17.79 -0.61
C PRO A 116 9.73 -18.29 -1.96
N THR A 117 8.42 -18.16 -2.19
CA THR A 117 7.84 -18.33 -3.51
C THR A 117 8.00 -17.02 -4.28
N PRO A 118 8.44 -17.04 -5.55
CA PRO A 118 8.51 -15.83 -6.36
C PRO A 118 7.15 -15.13 -6.43
N CYS A 119 7.17 -13.79 -6.41
CA CYS A 119 6.00 -12.94 -6.59
C CYS A 119 5.29 -13.32 -7.89
N PRO A 120 3.98 -13.64 -7.86
CA PRO A 120 3.28 -14.03 -9.07
C PRO A 120 3.25 -12.90 -10.10
N LEU A 121 3.37 -13.30 -11.36
CA LEU A 121 3.16 -12.42 -12.51
C LEU A 121 1.71 -12.55 -13.01
N VAL A 122 1.15 -11.46 -13.51
CA VAL A 122 -0.17 -11.41 -14.16
C VAL A 122 -0.09 -10.56 -15.43
N SER A 123 -1.04 -10.74 -16.34
CA SER A 123 -1.18 -9.84 -17.49
C SER A 123 -1.69 -8.47 -17.02
N PHE A 124 -1.01 -7.40 -17.41
CA PHE A 124 -1.39 -6.04 -17.03
C PHE A 124 -2.37 -5.45 -18.05
N GLY A 125 -3.67 -5.61 -17.81
CA GLY A 125 -4.71 -5.28 -18.79
C GLY A 125 -4.42 -5.92 -20.15
N GLN A 126 -4.58 -5.14 -21.22
CA GLN A 126 -4.28 -5.52 -22.60
C GLN A 126 -2.93 -4.99 -23.11
N THR A 127 -2.04 -4.56 -22.21
CA THR A 127 -0.70 -4.06 -22.59
C THR A 127 0.19 -5.15 -23.19
N GLY A 128 -0.08 -6.42 -22.89
CA GLY A 128 0.79 -7.54 -23.24
C GLY A 128 1.96 -7.73 -22.27
N LEU A 129 2.10 -6.89 -21.24
CA LEU A 129 3.10 -7.06 -20.19
C LEU A 129 2.66 -8.13 -19.18
N ASN A 130 3.61 -8.98 -18.78
CA ASN A 130 3.49 -9.82 -17.60
C ASN A 130 4.16 -9.09 -16.43
N ILE A 131 3.34 -8.58 -15.52
CA ILE A 131 3.77 -7.71 -14.42
C ILE A 131 3.65 -8.45 -13.08
N SER A 132 4.58 -8.21 -12.17
CA SER A 132 4.46 -8.73 -10.81
C SER A 132 3.25 -8.11 -10.10
N THR A 133 2.51 -8.93 -9.37
CA THR A 133 1.35 -8.51 -8.56
C THR A 133 1.71 -7.51 -7.47
N ILE A 134 2.98 -7.47 -7.06
CA ILE A 134 3.56 -6.46 -6.18
C ILE A 134 4.60 -5.66 -6.97
N THR A 135 4.60 -4.34 -6.77
CA THR A 135 5.58 -3.39 -7.32
C THR A 135 6.52 -2.90 -6.23
N CYS A 136 7.78 -2.66 -6.57
CA CYS A 136 8.72 -1.93 -5.71
C CYS A 136 8.52 -0.41 -5.88
N GLY A 137 7.85 0.21 -4.90
CA GLY A 137 7.51 1.63 -4.90
C GLY A 137 8.59 2.52 -4.30
N SER A 138 8.98 3.57 -5.01
CA SER A 138 10.20 4.32 -4.70
C SER A 138 10.03 5.55 -3.81
N MET A 139 8.81 5.79 -3.33
CA MET A 139 8.46 7.00 -2.58
C MET A 139 9.10 7.07 -1.18
N ARG A 140 9.49 5.92 -0.58
CA ARG A 140 9.83 5.83 0.86
C ARG A 140 11.30 5.60 1.18
N TYR A 141 12.06 4.89 0.36
CA TYR A 141 13.50 4.66 0.56
C TYR A 141 14.39 5.73 -0.08
N GLN A 142 13.81 6.73 -0.76
CA GLN A 142 14.54 7.83 -1.34
C GLN A 142 14.99 8.81 -0.24
N GLN A 143 16.12 9.48 -0.44
CA GLN A 143 16.69 10.34 0.59
C GLN A 143 15.89 11.62 0.85
N SER A 144 15.46 12.33 -0.19
CA SER A 144 14.95 13.68 -0.03
C SER A 144 13.89 14.09 -1.04
N TRP A 145 12.81 14.67 -0.52
CA TRP A 145 11.76 15.33 -1.29
C TRP A 145 12.21 16.61 -2.03
N ASN A 146 13.46 17.07 -1.84
CA ASN A 146 13.97 18.32 -2.39
C ASN A 146 14.26 18.29 -3.91
N GLY A 147 14.10 17.15 -4.59
CA GLY A 147 14.43 16.98 -6.02
C GLY A 147 13.54 17.73 -7.03
N GLY A 148 12.49 18.42 -6.58
CA GLY A 148 11.64 19.26 -7.45
C GLY A 148 12.30 20.56 -7.91
N SER A 149 13.35 21.03 -7.24
CA SER A 149 14.03 22.31 -7.54
C SER A 149 15.57 22.22 -7.59
N VAL A 150 16.14 21.04 -7.37
CA VAL A 150 17.59 20.83 -7.25
C VAL A 150 18.12 20.15 -8.53
N LYS A 151 19.20 20.68 -9.11
CA LYS A 151 19.82 20.13 -10.34
C LYS A 151 20.41 18.73 -10.06
N THR A 152 20.40 17.84 -11.04
CA THR A 152 20.94 16.47 -10.92
C THR A 152 22.38 16.45 -10.40
N ALA A 153 23.23 17.37 -10.86
CA ALA A 153 24.63 17.51 -10.42
C ALA A 153 24.81 17.93 -8.93
N THR A 154 23.80 18.53 -8.33
CA THR A 154 23.80 18.82 -6.88
C THR A 154 23.30 17.62 -6.06
N LEU A 155 22.48 16.74 -6.65
CA LEU A 155 21.98 15.54 -5.96
C LEU A 155 23.07 14.48 -5.77
N GLU A 156 23.96 14.27 -6.74
CA GLU A 156 25.02 13.26 -6.63
C GLU A 156 25.93 13.46 -5.41
N ASN A 157 26.25 14.72 -5.07
CA ASN A 157 27.13 15.03 -3.94
C ASN A 157 26.39 15.03 -2.59
N ASP A 158 25.05 15.12 -2.62
CA ASP A 158 24.22 15.23 -1.42
C ASP A 158 23.61 13.89 -1.00
N ILE A 159 23.59 12.87 -1.88
CA ILE A 159 23.07 11.54 -1.56
C ILE A 159 24.09 10.77 -0.71
N GLU A 160 23.69 10.39 0.50
CA GLU A 160 24.45 9.56 1.40
C GLU A 160 24.64 8.15 0.81
N THR A 161 25.87 7.63 0.90
CA THR A 161 26.20 6.27 0.42
C THR A 161 25.31 5.20 1.03
N SER A 162 24.96 5.32 2.31
CA SER A 162 24.06 4.41 3.03
C SER A 162 22.65 4.41 2.44
N SER A 163 22.11 5.60 2.12
CA SER A 163 20.81 5.77 1.46
C SER A 163 20.79 5.14 0.08
N GLN A 164 21.82 5.40 -0.74
CA GLN A 164 21.95 4.79 -2.05
C GLN A 164 22.07 3.26 -1.96
N LYS A 165 22.85 2.75 -1.00
CA LYS A 165 23.03 1.31 -0.80
C LYS A 165 21.74 0.62 -0.36
N ASN A 166 20.98 1.24 0.53
CA ASN A 166 19.67 0.74 0.95
C ASN A 166 18.70 0.62 -0.23
N LEU A 167 18.66 1.63 -1.12
CA LEU A 167 17.83 1.60 -2.32
C LEU A 167 18.26 0.48 -3.28
N GLU A 168 19.56 0.29 -3.51
CA GLU A 168 20.07 -0.83 -4.31
C GLU A 168 19.68 -2.19 -3.72
N ASN A 169 19.80 -2.35 -2.41
CA ASN A 169 19.40 -3.56 -1.70
C ASN A 169 17.89 -3.82 -1.84
N CYS A 170 17.06 -2.79 -1.70
CA CYS A 170 15.62 -2.89 -1.92
C CYS A 170 15.27 -3.36 -3.34
N ILE A 171 15.90 -2.76 -4.37
CA ILE A 171 15.68 -3.15 -5.78
C ILE A 171 16.13 -4.59 -6.02
N LEU A 172 17.32 -4.96 -5.54
CA LEU A 172 17.86 -6.31 -5.72
C LEU A 172 17.02 -7.36 -4.98
N SER A 173 16.57 -7.07 -3.76
CA SER A 173 15.71 -7.95 -2.97
C SER A 173 14.35 -8.14 -3.63
N ALA A 174 13.74 -7.07 -4.13
CA ALA A 174 12.51 -7.13 -4.91
C ALA A 174 12.68 -8.03 -6.14
N TYR A 175 13.73 -7.80 -6.94
CA TYR A 175 14.02 -8.60 -8.14
C TYR A 175 14.22 -10.09 -7.81
N LYS A 176 15.03 -10.41 -6.80
CA LYS A 176 15.25 -11.79 -6.34
C LYS A 176 13.96 -12.46 -5.84
N SER A 177 13.00 -11.66 -5.38
CA SER A 177 11.69 -12.12 -4.95
C SER A 177 10.68 -12.24 -6.09
N GLY A 178 11.10 -12.07 -7.35
CA GLY A 178 10.23 -12.18 -8.53
C GLY A 178 9.46 -10.90 -8.87
N ILE A 179 9.74 -9.78 -8.19
CA ILE A 179 9.17 -8.47 -8.57
C ILE A 179 9.93 -7.95 -9.79
N ASN A 180 9.21 -7.72 -10.89
CA ASN A 180 9.78 -7.14 -12.11
C ASN A 180 9.33 -5.71 -12.36
N HIS A 181 8.41 -5.18 -11.56
CA HIS A 181 7.89 -3.81 -11.72
C HIS A 181 8.46 -2.87 -10.66
N PHE A 182 9.08 -1.80 -11.13
CA PHE A 182 9.67 -0.73 -10.32
C PHE A 182 9.06 0.60 -10.73
N GLU A 183 8.52 1.34 -9.77
CA GLU A 183 7.81 2.59 -10.05
C GLU A 183 8.37 3.77 -9.27
N THR A 184 8.44 4.90 -9.96
CA THR A 184 8.82 6.21 -9.43
C THR A 184 8.00 7.32 -10.06
N ALA A 185 8.35 8.57 -9.79
CA ALA A 185 7.83 9.74 -10.47
C ALA A 185 8.84 10.90 -10.39
N ARG A 186 8.77 11.82 -11.37
CA ARG A 186 9.53 13.09 -11.37
C ARG A 186 9.29 13.93 -10.11
N GLY A 187 8.10 13.81 -9.52
CA GLY A 187 7.73 14.49 -8.28
C GLY A 187 8.25 13.82 -7.01
N TYR A 188 8.88 12.64 -7.08
CA TYR A 188 9.37 11.89 -5.91
C TYR A 188 10.80 12.27 -5.54
N GLY A 189 11.06 13.56 -5.33
CA GLY A 189 12.34 13.99 -4.78
C GLY A 189 13.56 13.46 -5.55
N THR A 190 14.48 12.80 -4.85
CA THR A 190 15.71 12.21 -5.42
C THR A 190 15.51 10.86 -6.10
N SER A 191 14.28 10.33 -6.11
CA SER A 191 14.02 8.93 -6.44
C SER A 191 14.48 8.51 -7.84
N GLU A 192 14.10 9.24 -8.90
CA GLU A 192 14.48 8.86 -10.27
C GLU A 192 15.99 8.77 -10.44
N HIS A 193 16.72 9.73 -9.87
CA HIS A 193 18.18 9.76 -9.94
C HIS A 193 18.81 8.58 -9.17
N GLN A 194 18.42 8.36 -7.92
CA GLN A 194 18.93 7.24 -7.13
C GLN A 194 18.62 5.88 -7.78
N MET A 195 17.42 5.73 -8.37
CA MET A 195 17.05 4.54 -9.12
C MET A 195 17.88 4.37 -10.38
N GLY A 196 18.15 5.44 -11.12
CA GLY A 196 19.00 5.37 -12.31
C GLY A 196 20.43 4.93 -11.98
N VAL A 197 21.01 5.45 -10.90
CA VAL A 197 22.32 5.00 -10.40
C VAL A 197 22.27 3.53 -9.97
N ALA A 198 21.25 3.15 -9.20
CA ALA A 198 21.09 1.78 -8.72
C ALA A 198 20.93 0.78 -9.86
N PHE A 199 20.08 1.05 -10.85
CA PHE A 199 19.91 0.18 -12.01
C PHE A 199 21.20 0.04 -12.80
N LYS A 200 21.91 1.14 -13.07
CA LYS A 200 23.22 1.09 -13.74
C LYS A 200 24.20 0.19 -13.00
N ASN A 201 24.28 0.31 -11.68
CA ASN A 201 25.15 -0.52 -10.84
C ASN A 201 24.74 -1.99 -10.86
N LEU A 202 23.44 -2.28 -10.72
CA LEU A 202 22.92 -3.65 -10.70
C LEU A 202 23.02 -4.35 -12.07
N PHE A 203 22.83 -3.61 -13.16
CA PHE A 203 23.06 -4.09 -14.53
C PHE A 203 24.54 -4.39 -14.77
N ALA A 204 25.44 -3.47 -14.38
CA ALA A 204 26.88 -3.66 -14.53
C ALA A 204 27.42 -4.82 -13.69
N ALA A 205 26.84 -5.05 -12.51
CA ALA A 205 27.14 -6.20 -11.65
C ALA A 205 26.57 -7.53 -12.18
N GLY A 206 25.77 -7.51 -13.25
CA GLY A 206 25.18 -8.70 -13.86
C GLY A 206 24.05 -9.34 -13.05
N HIS A 207 23.39 -8.58 -12.17
CA HIS A 207 22.25 -9.11 -11.40
C HIS A 207 21.02 -9.37 -12.28
N PHE A 208 20.75 -8.46 -13.22
CA PHE A 208 19.69 -8.55 -14.22
C PHE A 208 19.96 -7.54 -15.34
N LYS A 209 19.18 -7.59 -16.41
CA LYS A 209 19.28 -6.69 -17.56
C LYS A 209 18.13 -5.70 -17.61
N ARG A 210 18.25 -4.67 -18.45
CA ARG A 210 17.20 -3.66 -18.63
C ARG A 210 15.88 -4.27 -19.11
N GLU A 211 15.94 -5.27 -19.97
CA GLU A 211 14.78 -5.98 -20.51
C GLU A 211 14.08 -6.92 -19.51
N ASP A 212 14.72 -7.24 -18.38
CA ASP A 212 14.14 -8.12 -17.35
C ASP A 212 13.16 -7.38 -16.43
N VAL A 213 13.13 -6.04 -16.49
CA VAL A 213 12.35 -5.20 -15.57
C VAL A 213 11.47 -4.19 -16.31
N ILE A 214 10.32 -3.89 -15.70
CA ILE A 214 9.35 -2.88 -16.10
C ILE A 214 9.59 -1.64 -15.24
N ILE A 215 10.00 -0.55 -15.88
CA ILE A 215 10.23 0.73 -15.20
C ILE A 215 9.07 1.67 -15.50
N GLN A 216 8.44 2.17 -14.42
CA GLN A 216 7.39 3.16 -14.49
C GLN A 216 7.84 4.51 -13.94
N THR A 217 7.58 5.59 -14.68
CA THR A 217 7.67 6.96 -14.15
C THR A 217 6.42 7.78 -14.48
N LYS A 218 6.32 8.96 -13.87
CA LYS A 218 5.16 9.86 -13.96
C LYS A 218 5.61 11.31 -13.95
N VAL A 219 5.02 12.11 -14.83
CA VAL A 219 5.27 13.55 -14.95
C VAL A 219 3.96 14.31 -14.81
N ASN A 220 3.95 15.37 -13.99
CA ASN A 220 2.76 16.21 -13.83
C ASN A 220 2.45 16.97 -15.13
N PRO A 221 1.17 17.17 -15.47
CA PRO A 221 0.79 18.05 -16.58
C PRO A 221 1.45 19.44 -16.49
N LYS A 222 1.81 20.02 -17.63
CA LYS A 222 2.40 21.35 -17.73
C LYS A 222 1.53 22.29 -18.58
N PRO A 223 1.69 23.62 -18.45
CA PRO A 223 0.95 24.57 -19.28
C PRO A 223 1.16 24.40 -20.79
N THR A 224 2.34 23.91 -21.21
CA THR A 224 2.67 23.71 -22.62
C THR A 224 3.22 22.32 -22.92
N GLN A 225 3.10 21.88 -24.18
CA GLN A 225 3.68 20.61 -24.65
C GLN A 225 5.21 20.60 -24.53
N ALA A 226 5.87 21.71 -24.85
CA ALA A 226 7.34 21.83 -24.77
C ALA A 226 7.86 21.65 -23.34
N GLU A 227 7.22 22.30 -22.35
CA GLU A 227 7.56 22.11 -20.94
C GLU A 227 7.28 20.68 -20.48
N PHE A 228 6.16 20.09 -20.92
CA PHE A 228 5.85 18.71 -20.58
C PHE A 228 6.89 17.73 -21.14
N ARG A 229 7.23 17.85 -22.42
CA ARG A 229 8.26 17.03 -23.07
C ARG A 229 9.62 17.17 -22.37
N ALA A 230 10.04 18.40 -22.08
CA ALA A 230 11.31 18.64 -21.39
C ALA A 230 11.38 17.97 -20.01
N GLU A 231 10.26 17.84 -19.30
CA GLU A 231 10.23 17.12 -18.02
C GLU A 231 10.28 15.60 -18.20
N VAL A 232 9.68 15.05 -19.26
CA VAL A 232 9.85 13.63 -19.62
C VAL A 232 11.31 13.35 -19.96
N ASP A 233 11.96 14.21 -20.73
CA ASP A 233 13.38 14.06 -21.09
C ASP A 233 14.29 14.08 -19.84
N LYS A 234 13.99 14.95 -18.86
CA LYS A 234 14.69 14.94 -17.55
C LYS A 234 14.47 13.66 -16.76
N SER A 235 13.28 13.05 -16.82
CA SER A 235 13.02 11.76 -16.19
C SER A 235 13.88 10.66 -16.79
N LEU A 236 14.04 10.62 -18.12
CA LEU A 236 14.93 9.67 -18.82
C LEU A 236 16.39 9.87 -18.42
N GLU A 237 16.85 11.13 -18.39
CA GLU A 237 18.21 11.48 -17.96
C GLU A 237 18.47 11.03 -16.52
N ALA A 238 17.57 11.35 -15.59
CA ALA A 238 17.71 10.97 -14.19
C ALA A 238 17.71 9.45 -13.99
N LEU A 239 16.83 8.73 -14.70
CA LEU A 239 16.76 7.27 -14.65
C LEU A 239 17.89 6.59 -15.43
N GLN A 240 18.62 7.32 -16.27
CA GLN A 240 19.68 6.78 -17.13
C GLN A 240 19.20 5.61 -18.00
N ILE A 241 18.01 5.74 -18.61
CA ILE A 241 17.39 4.73 -19.50
C ILE A 241 16.98 5.34 -20.83
N ASP A 242 16.97 4.51 -21.88
CA ASP A 242 16.60 4.92 -23.23
C ASP A 242 15.08 4.84 -23.51
N TYR A 243 14.36 4.04 -22.72
CA TYR A 243 12.91 3.87 -22.85
C TYR A 243 12.22 3.61 -21.50
N ILE A 244 10.96 4.03 -21.40
CA ILE A 244 10.05 3.84 -20.28
C ILE A 244 9.00 2.79 -20.66
N ASP A 245 8.83 1.75 -19.82
CA ASP A 245 7.82 0.72 -20.08
C ASP A 245 6.42 1.27 -19.82
N LEU A 246 6.24 1.95 -18.68
CA LEU A 246 4.96 2.49 -18.23
C LEU A 246 5.11 3.99 -17.94
N PHE A 247 4.53 4.86 -18.76
CA PHE A 247 4.52 6.30 -18.53
C PHE A 247 3.14 6.77 -18.08
N SER A 248 3.06 7.52 -16.97
CA SER A 248 1.80 8.10 -16.51
C SER A 248 1.79 9.63 -16.48
N PHE A 249 0.68 10.21 -16.93
CA PHE A 249 0.32 11.58 -16.53
C PHE A 249 0.04 11.60 -15.02
N HIS A 250 0.83 12.37 -14.27
CA HIS A 250 0.81 12.33 -12.81
C HIS A 250 -0.25 13.26 -12.22
N GLY A 251 -1.22 12.68 -11.51
CA GLY A 251 -2.17 13.42 -10.69
C GLY A 251 -3.22 14.16 -11.51
N LEU A 252 -3.92 13.43 -12.38
CA LEU A 252 -5.12 13.92 -13.06
C LEU A 252 -6.30 13.99 -12.08
N ASN A 253 -6.30 15.02 -11.24
CA ASN A 253 -7.17 15.20 -10.09
C ASN A 253 -8.20 16.34 -10.26
N LYS A 254 -7.92 17.33 -11.12
CA LYS A 254 -8.70 18.55 -11.31
C LYS A 254 -9.40 18.52 -12.66
N TYR A 255 -10.65 19.00 -12.72
CA TYR A 255 -11.46 19.00 -13.94
C TYR A 255 -10.81 19.75 -15.11
N ASN A 256 -10.13 20.87 -14.84
CA ASN A 256 -9.43 21.65 -15.87
C ASN A 256 -8.27 20.88 -16.53
N GLN A 257 -7.77 19.80 -15.91
CA GLN A 257 -6.75 18.96 -16.53
C GLN A 257 -7.30 18.18 -17.73
N TRP A 258 -8.62 17.99 -17.83
CA TRP A 258 -9.23 17.44 -19.06
C TRP A 258 -8.89 18.30 -20.28
N ASP A 259 -9.03 19.62 -20.16
CA ASP A 259 -8.78 20.56 -21.26
C ASP A 259 -7.29 20.70 -21.55
N LEU A 260 -6.41 20.60 -20.54
CA LEU A 260 -4.97 20.51 -20.76
C LEU A 260 -4.60 19.25 -21.55
N MET A 261 -5.26 18.13 -21.26
CA MET A 261 -4.98 16.85 -21.89
C MET A 261 -5.47 16.78 -23.34
N PHE A 262 -6.68 17.26 -23.61
CA PHE A 262 -7.39 17.02 -24.88
C PHE A 262 -7.95 18.26 -25.57
N GLY A 263 -7.77 19.45 -24.97
CA GLY A 263 -8.14 20.74 -25.56
C GLY A 263 -7.01 21.32 -26.41
N GLU A 264 -6.90 22.65 -26.47
CA GLU A 264 -5.95 23.34 -27.35
C GLU A 264 -4.47 23.01 -27.03
N VAL A 265 -4.11 22.85 -25.76
CA VAL A 265 -2.75 22.47 -25.36
C VAL A 265 -2.44 21.02 -25.77
N ASN A 266 -3.42 20.12 -25.72
CA ASN A 266 -3.34 18.72 -26.12
C ASN A 266 -2.06 18.00 -25.63
N LEU A 267 -1.82 17.97 -24.31
CA LEU A 267 -0.65 17.28 -23.75
C LEU A 267 -0.60 15.79 -24.10
N TYR A 268 -1.75 15.17 -24.37
CA TYR A 268 -1.80 13.76 -24.77
C TYR A 268 -1.04 13.51 -26.08
N GLN A 269 -0.99 14.49 -26.99
CA GLN A 269 -0.25 14.38 -28.24
C GLN A 269 1.24 14.11 -28.01
N VAL A 270 1.85 14.71 -26.99
CA VAL A 270 3.26 14.47 -26.64
C VAL A 270 3.48 13.01 -26.26
N ALA A 271 2.54 12.39 -25.55
CA ALA A 271 2.63 10.97 -25.22
C ALA A 271 2.49 10.06 -26.45
N VAL A 272 1.69 10.47 -27.44
CA VAL A 272 1.60 9.75 -28.73
C VAL A 272 2.94 9.82 -29.47
N GLU A 273 3.54 11.01 -29.58
CA GLU A 273 4.84 11.20 -30.21
C GLU A 273 5.94 10.38 -29.51
N LEU A 274 5.97 10.40 -28.17
CA LEU A 274 6.91 9.58 -27.38
C LEU A 274 6.74 8.07 -27.62
N LYS A 275 5.50 7.61 -27.87
CA LYS A 275 5.26 6.21 -28.26
C LYS A 275 5.76 5.91 -29.67
N GLU A 276 5.52 6.81 -30.63
CA GLU A 276 5.99 6.68 -32.02
C GLU A 276 7.53 6.69 -32.10
N GLU A 277 8.19 7.47 -31.25
CA GLU A 277 9.65 7.51 -31.11
C GLU A 277 10.23 6.26 -30.40
N GLY A 278 9.38 5.39 -29.83
CA GLY A 278 9.80 4.21 -29.07
C GLY A 278 10.34 4.50 -27.66
N ILE A 279 10.25 5.75 -27.22
CA ILE A 279 10.69 6.20 -25.88
C ILE A 279 9.72 5.72 -24.80
N VAL A 280 8.42 5.67 -25.09
CA VAL A 280 7.39 5.17 -24.17
C VAL A 280 6.69 3.97 -24.78
N ARG A 281 6.52 2.89 -24.01
CA ARG A 281 5.79 1.70 -24.49
C ARG A 281 4.29 1.78 -24.22
N HIS A 282 3.90 2.09 -22.97
CA HIS A 282 2.50 2.19 -22.58
C HIS A 282 2.23 3.51 -21.86
N VAL A 283 1.06 4.09 -22.16
CA VAL A 283 0.64 5.39 -21.60
C VAL A 283 -0.58 5.19 -20.70
N GLY A 284 -0.46 5.65 -19.46
CA GLY A 284 -1.52 5.63 -18.46
C GLY A 284 -1.66 6.96 -17.74
N PHE A 285 -2.39 6.95 -16.63
CA PHE A 285 -2.47 8.11 -15.74
C PHE A 285 -2.52 7.67 -14.27
N SER A 286 -2.08 8.54 -13.37
CA SER A 286 -2.33 8.39 -11.94
C SER A 286 -3.29 9.45 -11.45
N THR A 287 -4.08 9.11 -10.44
CA THR A 287 -5.15 9.98 -9.98
C THR A 287 -5.49 9.76 -8.52
N HIS A 288 -5.80 10.86 -7.87
CA HIS A 288 -6.60 10.96 -6.65
C HIS A 288 -7.93 11.65 -6.95
N GLY A 289 -8.29 11.91 -8.21
CA GLY A 289 -9.40 12.77 -8.61
C GLY A 289 -10.79 12.28 -8.16
N ALA A 290 -11.80 13.08 -8.51
CA ALA A 290 -13.19 12.68 -8.34
C ALA A 290 -13.53 11.48 -9.25
N SER A 291 -14.38 10.57 -8.78
CA SER A 291 -14.67 9.31 -9.48
C SER A 291 -15.30 9.51 -10.86
N ASP A 292 -16.09 10.56 -11.04
CA ASP A 292 -16.66 10.95 -12.33
C ASP A 292 -15.57 11.44 -13.30
N LEU A 293 -14.61 12.24 -12.82
CA LEU A 293 -13.45 12.65 -13.62
C LEU A 293 -12.57 11.45 -13.99
N ILE A 294 -12.31 10.54 -13.05
CA ILE A 294 -11.56 9.29 -13.30
C ILE A 294 -12.29 8.47 -14.37
N SER A 295 -13.60 8.29 -14.21
CA SER A 295 -14.46 7.57 -15.17
C SER A 295 -14.43 8.22 -16.55
N ARG A 296 -14.40 9.55 -16.62
CA ARG A 296 -14.30 10.32 -17.87
C ARG A 296 -12.97 10.06 -18.58
N PHE A 297 -11.85 10.01 -17.84
CA PHE A 297 -10.54 9.65 -18.41
C PHE A 297 -10.51 8.19 -18.90
N ILE A 298 -11.11 7.26 -18.15
CA ILE A 298 -11.26 5.86 -18.57
C ILE A 298 -12.08 5.76 -19.87
N ASP A 299 -13.21 6.47 -19.96
CA ASP A 299 -14.10 6.48 -21.14
C ASP A 299 -13.46 7.02 -22.40
N SER A 300 -12.40 7.84 -22.27
CA SER A 300 -11.69 8.37 -23.42
C SER A 300 -11.06 7.26 -24.28
N LYS A 301 -10.82 6.08 -23.71
CA LYS A 301 -10.10 4.93 -24.33
C LYS A 301 -8.71 5.29 -24.86
N LYS A 302 -8.12 6.36 -24.33
CA LYS A 302 -6.79 6.85 -24.69
C LYS A 302 -5.68 6.29 -23.78
N PHE A 303 -6.03 5.73 -22.63
CA PHE A 303 -5.05 5.22 -21.68
C PHE A 303 -5.10 3.70 -21.60
N GLU A 304 -3.94 3.09 -21.43
CA GLU A 304 -3.78 1.64 -21.37
C GLU A 304 -3.83 1.12 -19.92
N TYR A 305 -3.58 2.00 -18.95
CA TYR A 305 -3.64 1.65 -17.53
C TYR A 305 -3.91 2.87 -16.64
N VAL A 306 -4.32 2.60 -15.40
CA VAL A 306 -4.61 3.63 -14.39
C VAL A 306 -4.03 3.25 -13.02
N ASN A 307 -3.43 4.23 -12.35
CA ASN A 307 -2.98 4.14 -10.97
C ASN A 307 -3.95 4.89 -10.05
N LEU A 308 -4.62 4.20 -9.15
CA LEU A 308 -5.66 4.79 -8.29
C LEU A 308 -5.79 4.10 -6.93
N HIS A 309 -6.54 4.71 -6.01
CA HIS A 309 -6.83 4.09 -4.71
C HIS A 309 -8.13 3.32 -4.72
N TYR A 310 -8.10 2.03 -4.43
CA TYR A 310 -9.31 1.29 -4.09
C TYR A 310 -8.96 0.20 -3.08
N HIS A 311 -9.46 0.35 -1.85
CA HIS A 311 -9.07 -0.44 -0.68
C HIS A 311 -10.30 -0.87 0.10
N TYR A 312 -10.18 -1.90 0.94
CA TYR A 312 -11.30 -2.40 1.74
C TYR A 312 -11.86 -1.33 2.69
N PHE A 313 -10.99 -0.66 3.46
CA PHE A 313 -11.39 0.37 4.42
C PHE A 313 -11.61 1.75 3.81
N GLY A 314 -11.59 1.89 2.48
CA GLY A 314 -11.90 3.17 1.85
C GLY A 314 -11.09 3.48 0.59
N SER A 315 -11.75 4.09 -0.39
CA SER A 315 -11.20 4.69 -1.58
C SER A 315 -10.83 6.12 -1.28
N TYR A 316 -9.54 6.45 -1.39
CA TYR A 316 -9.08 7.81 -1.18
C TYR A 316 -9.29 8.63 -2.48
N THR A 317 -10.40 9.38 -2.53
CA THR A 317 -10.74 10.28 -3.65
C THR A 317 -10.73 11.74 -3.23
N ALA A 318 -10.33 12.62 -4.14
CA ALA A 318 -10.28 14.07 -3.97
C ALA A 318 -11.68 14.67 -4.02
N SER A 319 -12.72 13.89 -4.33
CA SER A 319 -14.12 14.26 -4.11
C SER A 319 -14.61 13.94 -2.69
N GLY A 320 -13.95 13.00 -2.01
CA GLY A 320 -14.51 12.36 -0.82
C GLY A 320 -15.85 11.65 -1.09
N GLN A 321 -16.25 11.41 -2.34
CA GLN A 321 -17.54 10.79 -2.66
C GLN A 321 -17.61 9.34 -2.16
N ASP A 322 -18.84 8.92 -1.83
CA ASP A 322 -19.32 7.55 -1.56
C ASP A 322 -18.87 6.79 -0.31
N GLY A 323 -18.07 7.38 0.57
CA GLY A 323 -17.82 6.77 1.86
C GLY A 323 -16.87 5.59 1.87
N GLY A 324 -16.09 5.43 0.80
CA GLY A 324 -14.97 4.50 0.76
C GLY A 324 -14.98 3.50 -0.39
N ASN A 325 -15.96 3.53 -1.29
CA ASN A 325 -16.04 2.64 -2.44
C ASN A 325 -15.93 3.36 -3.81
N ALA A 326 -15.54 4.64 -3.82
CA ALA A 326 -15.87 5.56 -4.93
C ALA A 326 -15.17 5.19 -6.22
N ASN A 327 -14.02 4.56 -6.05
CA ASN A 327 -13.22 4.07 -7.15
C ASN A 327 -13.58 2.64 -7.57
N GLY A 328 -14.45 1.94 -6.85
CA GLY A 328 -14.88 0.58 -7.20
C GLY A 328 -15.51 0.51 -8.59
N GLU A 329 -16.37 1.48 -8.93
CA GLU A 329 -16.96 1.59 -10.27
C GLU A 329 -15.91 1.96 -11.32
N CYS A 330 -14.97 2.85 -10.99
CA CYS A 330 -13.84 3.19 -11.87
C CYS A 330 -12.97 1.96 -12.16
N VAL A 331 -12.69 1.14 -11.13
CA VAL A 331 -11.92 -0.12 -11.26
C VAL A 331 -12.67 -1.11 -12.13
N ARG A 332 -13.96 -1.35 -11.86
CA ARG A 332 -14.80 -2.25 -12.68
C ARG A 332 -14.75 -1.84 -14.15
N LYS A 333 -14.98 -0.55 -14.41
CA LYS A 333 -15.00 0.02 -15.76
C LYS A 333 -13.65 -0.05 -16.47
N ALA A 334 -12.56 0.28 -15.78
CA ALA A 334 -11.21 0.15 -16.33
C ALA A 334 -10.92 -1.29 -16.76
N ARG A 335 -11.27 -2.27 -15.90
CA ARG A 335 -11.10 -3.70 -16.22
C ARG A 335 -11.95 -4.14 -17.41
N GLU A 336 -13.21 -3.71 -17.48
CA GLU A 336 -14.10 -4.03 -18.61
C GLU A 336 -13.60 -3.49 -19.95
N LEU A 337 -12.92 -2.34 -19.92
CA LEU A 337 -12.26 -1.76 -21.09
C LEU A 337 -10.85 -2.33 -21.35
N GLY A 338 -10.42 -3.33 -20.58
CA GLY A 338 -9.13 -3.98 -20.76
C GLY A 338 -7.93 -3.15 -20.29
N MET A 339 -8.13 -2.10 -19.51
CA MET A 339 -7.04 -1.31 -18.94
C MET A 339 -6.35 -2.08 -17.80
N GLY A 340 -5.04 -1.89 -17.68
CA GLY A 340 -4.29 -2.33 -16.51
C GLY A 340 -4.70 -1.52 -15.28
N VAL A 341 -4.97 -2.19 -14.16
CA VAL A 341 -5.40 -1.53 -12.92
C VAL A 341 -4.35 -1.69 -11.83
N PHE A 342 -3.77 -0.56 -11.43
CA PHE A 342 -2.70 -0.48 -10.44
C PHE A 342 -3.20 0.24 -9.16
N CYS A 343 -3.28 -0.50 -8.05
CA CYS A 343 -3.59 0.07 -6.72
C CYS A 343 -2.39 0.83 -6.10
N ILE A 344 -2.61 2.10 -5.73
CA ILE A 344 -1.60 2.92 -5.02
C ILE A 344 -1.85 3.01 -3.51
N SER A 345 -0.79 2.98 -2.72
CA SER A 345 -0.80 3.09 -1.25
C SER A 345 -1.75 2.11 -0.50
N PRO A 346 -1.79 0.82 -0.85
CA PRO A 346 -2.71 -0.15 -0.26
C PRO A 346 -2.54 -0.32 1.26
N VAL A 347 -1.34 -0.08 1.80
CA VAL A 347 -1.06 -0.21 3.23
C VAL A 347 -1.35 1.09 4.01
N ASP A 348 -0.80 2.23 3.56
CA ASP A 348 -0.96 3.52 4.25
C ASP A 348 -2.38 4.08 4.08
N LYS A 349 -2.82 4.26 2.82
CA LYS A 349 -4.14 4.82 2.52
C LYS A 349 -5.24 3.78 2.60
N GLY A 350 -4.93 2.49 2.56
CA GLY A 350 -5.91 1.41 2.71
C GLY A 350 -6.30 1.07 4.15
N GLY A 351 -5.88 1.86 5.15
CA GLY A 351 -6.29 1.69 6.54
C GLY A 351 -5.17 1.78 7.58
N ALA A 352 -3.99 2.32 7.22
CA ALA A 352 -2.77 2.23 8.03
C ALA A 352 -2.55 0.79 8.54
N LEU A 353 -2.50 -0.18 7.62
CA LEU A 353 -2.48 -1.61 7.94
C LEU A 353 -1.27 -2.03 8.79
N TYR A 354 -0.22 -1.20 8.84
CA TYR A 354 0.96 -1.36 9.70
C TYR A 354 0.71 -0.96 11.17
N TYR A 355 -0.44 -0.34 11.47
CA TYR A 355 -0.90 0.04 12.80
C TYR A 355 -2.41 -0.21 12.92
N PRO A 356 -2.86 -1.48 12.87
CA PRO A 356 -4.27 -1.83 12.95
C PRO A 356 -4.84 -1.60 14.36
N SER A 357 -6.15 -1.43 14.45
CA SER A 357 -6.84 -1.46 15.74
C SER A 357 -6.95 -2.88 16.29
N ASP A 358 -7.18 -3.01 17.60
CA ASP A 358 -7.38 -4.32 18.24
C ASP A 358 -8.62 -5.05 17.69
N VAL A 359 -9.70 -4.30 17.41
CA VAL A 359 -10.95 -4.85 16.87
C VAL A 359 -10.72 -5.52 15.52
N VAL A 360 -10.04 -4.81 14.60
CA VAL A 360 -9.77 -5.36 13.27
C VAL A 360 -8.72 -6.45 13.34
N SER A 361 -7.65 -6.26 14.10
CA SER A 361 -6.61 -7.28 14.28
C SER A 361 -7.20 -8.60 14.76
N LYS A 362 -8.12 -8.54 15.73
CA LYS A 362 -8.84 -9.72 16.19
C LYS A 362 -9.70 -10.33 15.07
N ALA A 363 -10.49 -9.52 14.38
CA ALA A 363 -11.36 -10.00 13.31
C ALA A 363 -10.59 -10.70 12.19
N THR A 364 -9.42 -10.19 11.80
CA THR A 364 -8.59 -10.84 10.76
C THR A 364 -7.91 -12.12 11.29
N LEU A 365 -7.36 -12.08 12.51
CA LEU A 365 -6.60 -13.19 13.09
C LEU A 365 -7.49 -14.40 13.45
N ASP A 366 -8.75 -14.17 13.81
CA ASP A 366 -9.72 -15.25 14.06
C ASP A 366 -9.96 -16.08 12.79
N GLU A 367 -9.90 -15.46 11.60
CA GLU A 367 -9.93 -16.13 10.28
C GLU A 367 -8.54 -16.58 9.79
N GLY A 368 -7.51 -16.32 10.60
CA GLY A 368 -6.12 -16.70 10.35
C GLY A 368 -5.46 -15.89 9.24
N LEU A 369 -5.74 -14.59 9.18
CA LEU A 369 -5.01 -13.58 8.39
C LEU A 369 -4.55 -12.42 9.29
N GLY A 370 -3.36 -11.90 9.04
CA GLY A 370 -2.92 -10.59 9.52
C GLY A 370 -3.59 -9.46 8.73
N MET A 371 -3.55 -8.24 9.27
CA MET A 371 -4.19 -7.09 8.62
C MET A 371 -3.58 -6.75 7.26
N VAL A 372 -2.25 -6.76 7.15
CA VAL A 372 -1.55 -6.48 5.88
C VAL A 372 -1.89 -7.55 4.84
N GLU A 373 -1.91 -8.83 5.25
CA GLU A 373 -2.32 -9.96 4.40
C GLU A 373 -3.75 -9.77 3.89
N PHE A 374 -4.70 -9.48 4.78
CA PHE A 374 -6.07 -9.22 4.36
C PHE A 374 -6.18 -8.03 3.39
N GLY A 375 -5.59 -6.87 3.72
CA GLY A 375 -5.75 -5.67 2.91
C GLY A 375 -5.06 -5.77 1.55
N VAL A 376 -3.84 -6.31 1.50
CA VAL A 376 -3.11 -6.59 0.25
C VAL A 376 -3.85 -7.65 -0.56
N GLY A 377 -4.25 -8.75 0.07
CA GLY A 377 -4.98 -9.84 -0.57
C GLY A 377 -6.28 -9.38 -1.18
N TRP A 378 -7.08 -8.61 -0.42
CA TRP A 378 -8.31 -8.00 -0.91
C TRP A 378 -8.05 -7.10 -2.11
N ALA A 379 -7.03 -6.23 -2.06
CA ALA A 379 -6.69 -5.37 -3.19
C ALA A 379 -6.29 -6.19 -4.43
N LEU A 380 -5.54 -7.28 -4.28
CA LEU A 380 -5.16 -8.18 -5.38
C LEU A 380 -6.35 -8.94 -5.98
N THR A 381 -7.52 -8.96 -5.35
CA THR A 381 -8.76 -9.48 -5.99
C THR A 381 -9.42 -8.47 -6.94
N LYS A 382 -9.04 -7.19 -6.84
CA LYS A 382 -9.66 -6.08 -7.58
C LYS A 382 -8.71 -5.45 -8.61
N HIS A 383 -7.41 -5.59 -8.42
CA HIS A 383 -6.36 -4.94 -9.21
C HIS A 383 -5.44 -5.98 -9.82
N ASP A 384 -4.73 -5.59 -10.88
CA ASP A 384 -3.72 -6.46 -11.50
C ASP A 384 -2.42 -6.39 -10.70
N THR A 385 -2.04 -5.19 -10.24
CA THR A 385 -0.85 -4.97 -9.41
C THR A 385 -1.09 -3.89 -8.35
N LEU A 386 -0.19 -3.81 -7.37
CA LEU A 386 -0.20 -2.80 -6.32
C LEU A 386 1.22 -2.43 -5.86
N THR A 387 1.37 -1.21 -5.35
CA THR A 387 2.68 -0.68 -4.91
C THR A 387 2.89 -0.92 -3.43
N ILE A 388 4.09 -1.38 -3.07
CA ILE A 388 4.57 -1.34 -1.71
C ILE A 388 5.69 -0.30 -1.66
N GLY A 389 5.42 0.81 -0.97
CA GLY A 389 6.40 1.84 -0.70
C GLY A 389 7.30 1.39 0.44
N VAL A 390 8.41 0.73 0.10
CA VAL A 390 9.36 0.17 1.07
C VAL A 390 10.37 1.22 1.51
N ALA A 391 10.76 1.19 2.78
CA ALA A 391 11.88 1.96 3.32
C ALA A 391 13.15 1.10 3.39
N ARG A 392 13.00 -0.22 3.48
CA ARG A 392 14.07 -1.23 3.54
C ARG A 392 13.59 -2.57 2.97
N GLU A 393 14.49 -3.51 2.74
CA GLU A 393 14.18 -4.78 2.07
C GLU A 393 13.20 -5.67 2.82
N GLU A 394 13.15 -5.62 4.16
CA GLU A 394 12.26 -6.47 4.97
C GLU A 394 10.80 -6.02 4.93
N ASP A 395 10.52 -4.84 4.40
CA ASP A 395 9.15 -4.33 4.26
C ASP A 395 8.36 -5.12 3.19
N PHE A 396 9.02 -5.99 2.43
CA PHE A 396 8.39 -6.91 1.48
C PHE A 396 7.87 -8.22 2.10
N ASP A 397 8.30 -8.60 3.31
CA ASP A 397 8.05 -9.95 3.84
C ASP A 397 6.56 -10.32 3.88
N GLU A 398 5.70 -9.47 4.44
CA GLU A 398 4.26 -9.74 4.53
C GLU A 398 3.51 -9.59 3.20
N PRO A 399 3.71 -8.50 2.42
CA PRO A 399 3.05 -8.37 1.12
C PRO A 399 3.42 -9.48 0.12
N LEU A 400 4.68 -9.94 0.13
CA LEU A 400 5.13 -11.04 -0.73
C LEU A 400 4.50 -12.37 -0.31
N PHE A 401 4.40 -12.64 1.00
CA PHE A 401 3.71 -13.82 1.50
C PHE A 401 2.26 -13.87 0.99
N GLU A 402 1.54 -12.76 1.12
CA GLU A 402 0.16 -12.67 0.64
C GLU A 402 0.07 -12.87 -0.87
N ALA A 403 0.91 -12.17 -1.63
CA ALA A 403 0.94 -12.28 -3.09
C ALA A 403 1.14 -13.74 -3.54
N ALA A 404 1.98 -14.51 -2.84
CA ALA A 404 2.26 -15.91 -3.15
C ALA A 404 1.16 -16.88 -2.70
N CYS A 405 0.48 -16.62 -1.58
CA CYS A 405 -0.48 -17.55 -0.99
C CYS A 405 -1.94 -17.34 -1.43
N LYS A 406 -2.32 -16.13 -1.88
CA LYS A 406 -3.67 -15.72 -2.35
C LYS A 406 -4.81 -16.65 -1.90
N SER A 407 -5.27 -16.48 -0.66
CA SER A 407 -6.41 -17.25 -0.14
C SER A 407 -7.71 -16.47 -0.24
N THR A 408 -8.37 -16.54 -1.40
CA THR A 408 -9.63 -15.81 -1.65
C THR A 408 -10.73 -16.17 -0.66
N GLU A 409 -10.83 -17.44 -0.26
CA GLU A 409 -11.80 -17.92 0.73
C GLU A 409 -11.64 -17.19 2.07
N LYS A 410 -10.41 -17.07 2.58
CA LYS A 410 -10.13 -16.37 3.85
C LYS A 410 -10.34 -14.86 3.74
N ILE A 411 -9.96 -14.27 2.60
CA ILE A 411 -10.19 -12.85 2.33
C ILE A 411 -11.71 -12.57 2.37
N GLU A 412 -12.52 -13.41 1.75
CA GLU A 412 -13.98 -13.30 1.79
C GLU A 412 -14.56 -13.54 3.19
N ALA A 413 -14.00 -14.48 3.97
CA ALA A 413 -14.42 -14.72 5.35
C ALA A 413 -14.18 -13.49 6.23
N VAL A 414 -12.97 -12.92 6.19
CA VAL A 414 -12.64 -11.68 6.92
C VAL A 414 -13.53 -10.52 6.48
N ALA A 415 -13.74 -10.35 5.17
CA ALA A 415 -14.62 -9.30 4.65
C ALA A 415 -16.05 -9.42 5.21
N LYS A 416 -16.60 -10.64 5.32
CA LYS A 416 -17.92 -10.88 5.94
C LYS A 416 -17.94 -10.53 7.42
N VAL A 417 -16.88 -10.84 8.17
CA VAL A 417 -16.76 -10.49 9.60
C VAL A 417 -16.74 -8.97 9.79
N LEU A 418 -15.91 -8.26 9.01
CA LEU A 418 -15.80 -6.81 9.07
C LEU A 418 -17.10 -6.13 8.62
N ASP A 419 -17.74 -6.64 7.57
CA ASP A 419 -19.07 -6.19 7.13
C ASP A 419 -20.13 -6.34 8.22
N LYS A 420 -20.05 -7.42 9.00
CA LYS A 420 -20.92 -7.67 10.15
C LYS A 420 -20.60 -6.74 11.31
N LEU A 421 -19.34 -6.41 11.57
CA LEU A 421 -18.97 -5.44 12.61
C LEU A 421 -19.54 -4.05 12.33
N LEU A 422 -19.53 -3.61 11.07
CA LEU A 422 -20.16 -2.35 10.66
C LEU A 422 -21.68 -2.39 10.87
N GLU A 423 -22.32 -3.50 10.51
CA GLU A 423 -23.76 -3.70 10.72
C GLU A 423 -24.12 -3.78 12.20
N ASP A 424 -23.36 -4.51 13.02
CA ASP A 424 -23.59 -4.64 14.47
C ASP A 424 -23.39 -3.31 15.20
N ALA A 425 -22.48 -2.46 14.72
CA ALA A 425 -22.21 -1.15 15.29
C ALA A 425 -23.31 -0.13 14.96
N HIS A 426 -23.93 -0.21 13.78
CA HIS A 426 -24.71 0.90 13.23
C HIS A 426 -26.09 0.54 12.66
N GLY A 427 -26.39 -0.74 12.52
CA GLY A 427 -27.56 -1.26 11.83
C GLY A 427 -27.34 -1.42 10.32
N LYS A 428 -28.06 -2.38 9.74
CA LYS A 428 -28.02 -2.68 8.29
C LYS A 428 -28.43 -1.49 7.44
N GLU A 429 -29.49 -0.80 7.84
CA GLU A 429 -30.00 0.37 7.13
C GLU A 429 -28.95 1.49 7.01
N TRP A 430 -28.25 1.80 8.10
CA TRP A 430 -27.16 2.78 8.06
C TRP A 430 -26.04 2.33 7.13
N LYS A 431 -25.60 1.06 7.24
CA LYS A 431 -24.55 0.51 6.36
C LYS A 431 -24.90 0.69 4.87
N GLU A 432 -26.16 0.53 4.49
CA GLU A 432 -26.61 0.61 3.10
C GLU A 432 -26.89 2.04 2.62
N THR A 433 -27.21 2.97 3.52
CA THR A 433 -27.77 4.29 3.15
C THR A 433 -26.98 5.50 3.65
N CYS A 434 -26.01 5.34 4.55
CA CYS A 434 -25.37 6.48 5.27
C CYS A 434 -24.66 7.51 4.38
N TYR A 435 -24.36 7.18 3.13
CA TYR A 435 -23.73 8.10 2.17
C TYR A 435 -24.72 8.73 1.17
N GLN A 436 -25.98 8.30 1.17
CA GLN A 436 -26.99 8.80 0.24
C GLN A 436 -27.34 10.26 0.57
N GLY A 437 -27.31 11.11 -0.46
CA GLY A 437 -27.64 12.53 -0.32
C GLY A 437 -26.54 13.40 0.29
N LEU A 438 -25.40 12.85 0.71
CA LEU A 438 -24.28 13.65 1.19
C LEU A 438 -23.64 14.43 0.03
N PRO A 439 -23.48 15.76 0.14
CA PRO A 439 -22.82 16.53 -0.90
C PRO A 439 -21.30 16.29 -0.86
N ASN A 440 -20.69 16.30 -2.03
CA ASN A 440 -19.24 16.47 -2.17
C ASN A 440 -18.84 17.87 -1.65
N HIS A 441 -17.63 18.04 -1.15
CA HIS A 441 -17.11 19.36 -0.75
C HIS A 441 -16.99 20.38 -1.89
N PHE A 442 -16.95 19.92 -3.15
CA PHE A 442 -17.08 20.80 -4.33
C PHE A 442 -18.53 21.24 -4.59
N GLN A 443 -19.52 20.54 -4.04
CA GLN A 443 -20.95 20.80 -4.25
C GLN A 443 -21.57 21.67 -3.15
N ASN A 444 -20.80 22.05 -2.13
CA ASN A 444 -21.28 22.91 -1.04
C ASN A 444 -20.32 24.07 -0.75
N GLU A 445 -20.90 25.21 -0.35
CA GLU A 445 -20.15 26.45 -0.09
C GLU A 445 -19.27 26.36 1.16
N THR A 446 -19.57 25.45 2.09
CA THR A 446 -18.79 25.31 3.33
C THR A 446 -17.46 24.59 3.14
N GLY A 447 -17.26 23.90 2.00
CA GLY A 447 -16.08 23.08 1.72
C GLY A 447 -15.88 21.89 2.67
N VAL A 448 -16.87 21.59 3.53
CA VAL A 448 -16.84 20.45 4.45
C VAL A 448 -17.00 19.16 3.65
N SER A 449 -16.20 18.15 4.01
CA SER A 449 -16.33 16.80 3.46
C SER A 449 -17.19 15.92 4.36
N PHE A 450 -18.50 16.06 4.27
CA PHE A 450 -19.47 15.31 5.09
C PHE A 450 -19.32 13.79 4.94
N THR A 451 -19.02 13.34 3.73
CA THR A 451 -18.78 11.92 3.45
C THR A 451 -17.54 11.39 4.18
N ASN A 452 -16.46 12.18 4.28
CA ASN A 452 -15.31 11.79 5.12
C ASN A 452 -15.71 11.75 6.60
N CYS A 453 -16.58 12.66 7.05
CA CYS A 453 -17.04 12.65 8.44
C CYS A 453 -17.78 11.36 8.78
N VAL A 454 -18.74 10.97 7.93
CA VAL A 454 -19.47 9.70 8.08
C VAL A 454 -18.54 8.50 7.95
N HIS A 455 -17.60 8.54 7.00
CA HIS A 455 -16.62 7.47 6.81
C HIS A 455 -15.74 7.28 8.05
N TYR A 456 -15.12 8.35 8.58
CA TYR A 456 -14.28 8.24 9.77
C TYR A 456 -15.10 7.87 11.01
N TYR A 457 -16.35 8.34 11.13
CA TYR A 457 -17.28 7.87 12.17
C TYR A 457 -17.48 6.35 12.10
N ASN A 458 -17.74 5.80 10.91
CA ASN A 458 -17.89 4.36 10.71
C ASN A 458 -16.60 3.62 11.08
N LEU A 459 -15.43 4.11 10.64
CA LEU A 459 -14.14 3.50 10.93
C LEU A 459 -13.81 3.50 12.43
N VAL A 460 -14.08 4.60 13.13
CA VAL A 460 -13.82 4.70 14.56
C VAL A 460 -14.76 3.80 15.37
N ASN A 461 -16.05 3.82 15.06
CA ASN A 461 -17.04 3.13 15.89
C ASN A 461 -17.19 1.64 15.59
N ALA A 462 -17.14 1.24 14.32
CA ALA A 462 -17.23 -0.18 13.95
C ALA A 462 -15.90 -0.92 14.10
N PHE A 463 -14.80 -0.23 13.78
CA PHE A 463 -13.50 -0.87 13.65
C PHE A 463 -12.46 -0.37 14.65
N GLY A 464 -12.75 0.63 15.49
CA GLY A 464 -11.75 1.19 16.41
C GLY A 464 -10.56 1.85 15.71
N MET A 465 -10.66 2.20 14.42
CA MET A 465 -9.56 2.70 13.59
C MET A 465 -9.28 4.19 13.80
N LYS A 466 -9.18 4.61 15.06
CA LYS A 466 -8.98 6.01 15.45
C LYS A 466 -7.68 6.60 14.93
N PHE A 467 -6.57 5.86 15.04
CA PHE A 467 -5.28 6.30 14.52
C PHE A 467 -5.35 6.63 13.03
N TYR A 468 -5.93 5.71 12.23
CA TYR A 468 -6.06 5.93 10.79
C TYR A 468 -6.97 7.13 10.47
N ALA A 469 -8.12 7.25 11.14
CA ALA A 469 -9.02 8.41 10.98
C ALA A 469 -8.32 9.74 11.30
N GLN A 470 -7.58 9.82 12.41
CA GLN A 470 -6.79 11.01 12.80
C GLN A 470 -5.72 11.37 11.76
N GLN A 471 -5.01 10.37 11.24
CA GLN A 471 -3.99 10.57 10.22
C GLN A 471 -4.56 11.09 8.90
N ARG A 472 -5.78 10.68 8.53
CA ARG A 472 -6.46 11.21 7.35
C ARG A 472 -7.02 12.62 7.60
N GLU A 473 -7.48 12.88 8.82
CA GLU A 473 -8.05 14.17 9.24
C GLU A 473 -7.06 15.33 9.23
N ASN A 474 -5.75 15.08 9.42
CA ASN A 474 -4.72 16.13 9.36
C ASN A 474 -4.78 16.98 8.08
N GLY A 475 -5.15 16.36 6.96
CA GLY A 475 -5.32 17.07 5.70
C GLY A 475 -6.53 18.02 5.73
N ASN A 476 -7.66 17.57 6.25
CA ASN A 476 -8.89 18.37 6.40
C ASN A 476 -8.66 19.56 7.33
N LYS A 477 -7.94 19.34 8.45
CA LYS A 477 -7.53 20.40 9.38
C LYS A 477 -6.61 21.43 8.72
N SER A 478 -5.67 20.98 7.88
CA SER A 478 -4.78 21.87 7.13
C SER A 478 -5.53 22.71 6.10
N ASN A 479 -6.54 22.14 5.43
CA ASN A 479 -7.41 22.91 4.54
C ASN A 479 -8.23 23.91 5.33
N ARG A 480 -8.79 23.51 6.48
CA ARG A 480 -9.55 24.39 7.38
C ARG A 480 -8.73 25.59 7.86
N SER A 481 -7.46 25.40 8.22
CA SER A 481 -6.61 26.50 8.68
C SER A 481 -6.29 27.53 7.59
N LYS A 482 -6.49 27.18 6.31
CA LYS A 482 -6.27 28.06 5.15
C LYS A 482 -7.57 28.69 4.63
N TRP A 483 -8.72 28.30 5.19
CA TRP A 483 -10.01 28.79 4.75
C TRP A 483 -10.20 30.26 5.13
N ASP A 484 -10.71 31.02 4.17
CA ASP A 484 -11.01 32.43 4.30
C ASP A 484 -12.51 32.63 4.01
N ASP A 485 -13.27 32.94 5.06
CA ASP A 485 -14.72 33.15 4.98
C ASP A 485 -15.11 34.39 4.14
N SER A 486 -14.15 35.23 3.74
CA SER A 486 -14.39 36.35 2.82
C SER A 486 -14.37 35.95 1.34
N LYS A 487 -13.89 34.74 1.02
CA LYS A 487 -13.79 34.19 -0.33
C LYS A 487 -14.93 33.21 -0.61
N THR A 488 -15.28 33.07 -1.87
CA THR A 488 -16.17 31.99 -2.34
C THR A 488 -15.54 30.61 -2.07
N GLY A 489 -16.35 29.55 -2.08
CA GLY A 489 -15.82 28.20 -1.95
C GLY A 489 -14.78 27.87 -3.02
N ASP A 490 -15.00 28.30 -4.27
CA ASP A 490 -14.08 28.01 -5.39
C ASP A 490 -12.73 28.74 -5.24
N GLU A 491 -12.75 29.99 -4.80
CA GLU A 491 -11.53 30.75 -4.50
C GLU A 491 -10.73 30.14 -3.34
N ASN A 492 -11.40 29.56 -2.34
CA ASN A 492 -10.72 28.82 -1.28
C ASN A 492 -10.10 27.51 -1.79
N ARG A 493 -10.77 26.84 -2.73
CA ARG A 493 -10.39 25.51 -3.24
C ARG A 493 -9.33 25.53 -4.33
N SER A 494 -8.99 26.68 -4.91
CA SER A 494 -8.04 26.78 -6.04
C SER A 494 -6.67 26.16 -5.73
N ASP A 495 -6.22 26.32 -4.48
CA ASP A 495 -4.90 25.93 -3.99
C ASP A 495 -4.93 24.63 -3.17
N TRP A 496 -6.08 23.97 -3.08
CA TRP A 496 -6.17 22.68 -2.40
C TRP A 496 -5.39 21.62 -3.18
N GLY A 497 -4.65 20.82 -2.41
CA GLY A 497 -3.98 19.62 -2.91
C GLY A 497 -4.99 18.51 -3.22
N TYR A 498 -4.53 17.27 -3.24
CA TYR A 498 -5.36 16.09 -3.47
C TYR A 498 -6.26 15.70 -2.27
N VAL A 499 -6.18 16.43 -1.16
CA VAL A 499 -6.83 16.08 0.11
C VAL A 499 -8.29 16.56 0.10
N PRO A 500 -9.26 15.69 0.41
CA PRO A 500 -10.68 16.00 0.28
C PRO A 500 -11.24 16.89 1.42
N GLY A 501 -11.53 18.15 1.10
CA GLY A 501 -12.39 19.02 1.92
C GLY A 501 -11.80 19.49 3.26
N MET A 502 -12.69 19.96 4.13
CA MET A 502 -12.38 20.44 5.47
C MET A 502 -13.18 19.73 6.54
N SER A 503 -12.70 19.85 7.78
CA SER A 503 -13.39 19.43 8.99
C SER A 503 -14.64 20.30 9.23
N PRO A 504 -15.78 19.71 9.66
CA PRO A 504 -16.90 20.49 10.17
C PRO A 504 -16.50 21.17 11.49
N LEU A 505 -17.13 22.30 11.76
CA LEU A 505 -17.02 23.00 13.03
C LEU A 505 -18.20 22.63 13.94
N PRO A 506 -17.97 22.57 15.27
CA PRO A 506 -19.08 22.49 16.21
C PRO A 506 -19.95 23.75 16.09
N ASP A 507 -21.23 23.61 16.42
CA ASP A 507 -22.22 24.70 16.50
C ASP A 507 -22.50 25.47 15.19
N VAL A 508 -22.04 24.96 14.05
CA VAL A 508 -22.44 25.45 12.72
C VAL A 508 -23.67 24.69 12.22
N ASP A 509 -24.66 25.42 11.71
CA ASP A 509 -25.83 24.83 11.08
C ASP A 509 -25.51 24.40 9.63
N TYR A 510 -25.51 23.10 9.40
CA TYR A 510 -25.30 22.48 8.10
C TYR A 510 -26.60 22.02 7.42
N SER A 511 -27.78 22.38 7.95
CA SER A 511 -29.09 21.91 7.46
C SER A 511 -29.27 22.12 5.95
N GLU A 512 -28.90 23.29 5.42
CA GLU A 512 -28.99 23.58 3.98
C GLU A 512 -28.02 22.71 3.14
N CYS A 513 -26.85 22.38 3.68
CA CYS A 513 -25.91 21.46 3.02
C CYS A 513 -26.43 20.02 3.01
N LEU A 514 -27.21 19.64 4.02
CA LEU A 514 -27.69 18.28 4.22
C LEU A 514 -29.14 18.08 3.76
N LYS A 515 -29.70 19.01 2.98
CA LYS A 515 -31.11 18.96 2.53
C LYS A 515 -31.47 17.74 1.69
N ASP A 516 -30.49 17.16 1.00
CA ASP A 516 -30.67 15.99 0.14
C ASP A 516 -30.44 14.66 0.91
N VAL A 517 -30.00 14.73 2.17
CA VAL A 517 -29.86 13.57 3.06
C VAL A 517 -31.24 13.09 3.47
N SER A 518 -31.46 11.78 3.37
CA SER A 518 -32.71 11.13 3.77
C SER A 518 -33.06 11.46 5.23
N ALA A 519 -34.35 11.61 5.53
CA ALA A 519 -34.83 11.94 6.88
C ALA A 519 -34.34 10.93 7.94
N GLU A 520 -34.21 9.66 7.55
CA GLU A 520 -33.72 8.55 8.36
C GLU A 520 -32.26 8.73 8.81
N ASN A 521 -31.44 9.42 8.01
CA ASN A 521 -30.01 9.62 8.26
C ASN A 521 -29.67 11.03 8.76
N LEU A 522 -30.53 12.02 8.50
CA LEU A 522 -30.25 13.43 8.73
C LEU A 522 -29.87 13.74 10.19
N GLU A 523 -30.61 13.19 11.15
CA GLU A 523 -30.33 13.39 12.59
C GLU A 523 -28.93 12.88 12.95
N ARG A 524 -28.56 11.70 12.45
CA ARG A 524 -27.28 11.06 12.76
C ARG A 524 -26.11 11.73 12.05
N VAL A 525 -26.27 12.14 10.79
CA VAL A 525 -25.24 12.92 10.07
C VAL A 525 -25.02 14.27 10.76
N THR A 526 -26.10 14.94 11.19
CA THR A 526 -26.01 16.20 11.94
C THR A 526 -25.28 15.99 13.26
N PHE A 527 -25.61 14.94 14.01
CA PHE A 527 -24.91 14.55 15.23
C PHE A 527 -23.41 14.33 15.00
N ILE A 528 -23.05 13.61 13.94
CA ILE A 528 -21.65 13.37 13.57
C ILE A 528 -20.91 14.68 13.34
N CYS A 529 -21.51 15.62 12.58
CA CYS A 529 -20.89 16.90 12.28
C CYS A 529 -20.68 17.75 13.54
N GLN A 530 -21.69 17.83 14.40
CA GLN A 530 -21.64 18.60 15.65
C GLN A 530 -20.64 18.03 16.67
N ASN A 531 -20.41 16.71 16.65
CA ASN A 531 -19.52 16.03 17.58
C ASN A 531 -18.21 15.54 16.94
N TYR A 532 -17.89 16.03 15.74
CA TYR A 532 -16.83 15.47 14.92
C TYR A 532 -15.46 15.49 15.59
N SER A 533 -15.05 16.64 16.14
CA SER A 533 -13.76 16.74 16.86
C SER A 533 -13.70 15.76 18.04
N LYS A 534 -14.81 15.56 18.77
CA LYS A 534 -14.86 14.57 19.87
C LYS A 534 -14.73 13.13 19.35
N ILE A 535 -15.36 12.81 18.23
CA ILE A 535 -15.28 11.49 17.58
C ILE A 535 -13.83 11.20 17.16
N ILE A 536 -13.12 12.18 16.59
CA ILE A 536 -11.76 11.98 16.07
C ILE A 536 -10.68 12.13 17.15
N GLU A 537 -10.79 13.10 18.05
CA GLU A 537 -9.76 13.45 19.04
C GLU A 537 -9.95 12.70 20.37
N GLY A 538 -11.20 12.45 20.78
CA GLY A 538 -11.55 11.66 21.96
C GLY A 538 -11.26 12.32 23.31
N GLU A 539 -11.36 13.64 23.43
CA GLU A 539 -11.48 14.28 24.74
C GLU A 539 -12.90 14.12 25.28
N GLY A 540 -13.01 13.43 26.42
CA GLY A 540 -14.28 13.15 27.10
C GLY A 540 -14.95 11.88 26.56
N GLY A 541 -15.20 10.92 27.44
CA GLY A 541 -15.91 9.67 27.12
C GLY A 541 -17.31 9.94 26.58
N VAL A 542 -17.42 10.14 25.27
CA VAL A 542 -18.69 10.06 24.57
C VAL A 542 -19.01 8.58 24.49
N ASP A 543 -19.98 8.15 25.29
CA ASP A 543 -20.55 6.82 25.15
C ASP A 543 -21.38 6.78 23.85
N PHE A 544 -20.76 6.30 22.78
CA PHE A 544 -21.41 6.18 21.46
C PHE A 544 -22.54 5.14 21.42
N ARG A 545 -22.85 4.45 22.54
CA ARG A 545 -23.97 3.50 22.67
C ARG A 545 -25.35 4.16 22.77
N ALA A 546 -25.44 5.49 22.81
CA ALA A 546 -26.71 6.23 22.92
C ALA A 546 -27.67 6.07 21.73
N TRP A 547 -27.25 5.43 20.63
CA TRP A 547 -28.09 5.17 19.46
C TRP A 547 -28.65 3.74 19.37
N LYS A 548 -28.52 2.93 20.44
CA LYS A 548 -29.26 1.66 20.54
C LYS A 548 -30.67 1.91 21.05
N ALA A 549 -31.64 2.00 20.13
CA ALA A 549 -32.93 1.40 20.41
C ALA A 549 -32.74 -0.12 20.40
N TYR A 550 -32.35 -0.72 21.53
CA TYR A 550 -32.75 -2.06 22.01
C TYR A 550 -32.14 -2.30 23.41
N PRO A 551 -32.96 -2.75 24.39
CA PRO A 551 -32.53 -2.94 25.77
C PRO A 551 -31.80 -4.30 25.93
N GLU A 552 -30.83 -4.31 26.84
CA GLU A 552 -30.11 -5.48 27.35
C GLU A 552 -29.14 -6.19 26.37
N ARG A 553 -27.86 -5.78 26.45
CA ARG A 553 -26.70 -6.69 26.47
C ARG A 553 -25.46 -5.98 27.01
#